data_AF-A0AAD9SF00-F1
#
_entry.id   AF-A0AAD9SF00-F1
#
_cell.length_a   1.000
_cell.length_b   1.000
_cell.length_c   1.000
_cell.angle_alpha   90.00
_cell.angle_beta   90.00
_cell.angle_gamma   90.00
#
_symmetry.space_group_name_H-M   'P 1'
#
loop_
_entity.id
_entity.type
_entity.pdbx_description
1 polymer ?
#
loop_
_entity_poly.entity_id
_entity_poly.type
_entity_poly.pdbx_seq_one_letter_code
_entity_poly.pdbx_strand_id
1 'polypeptide(L)'
;MADSIDTSGKSSIEILKGERHDMIAQAIFNILSTEIAQSTFAQIVDGLPLPSVLEDTYGGSDLEPDHPLFSHESLCPGVLQKTKELLEKFEVKNLKFDTSAHQPGSSSFKARVFELIAVAVHKIAKWLYRLDSKGHQDETIETWVPPKNKDWAWWWDHHPRGPYPTLFKHRYYFDYEKYPDGVADMVGYWAEMRVLGGVILFDRKTKPPSDAVFIHPDREAVTYRIRELTEEQKTDLIMFLLTSSSERGSPQCPLPITPNESNTHRIDPEEPISWTGVYRDIWEREPHPDELGDGRCRDVWCKGDEVNFLTFEAYQEARGRYFSRYDRYP
;
A
#
# COMPACT_ATOMS: atom_id res chain seq x y z
N MET A 1 50.36 2.74 0.65
CA MET A 1 49.29 3.33 -0.17
C MET A 1 48.08 2.45 0.07
N ALA A 2 47.15 2.95 0.86
CA ALA A 2 45.98 2.20 1.30
C ALA A 2 44.81 2.59 0.40
N ASP A 3 44.25 1.61 -0.29
CA ASP A 3 43.05 1.80 -1.10
C ASP A 3 41.83 1.94 -0.19
N SER A 4 41.09 3.00 -0.48
CA SER A 4 39.87 3.49 0.14
C SER A 4 38.72 2.51 -0.08
N ILE A 5 38.21 1.92 0.99
CA ILE A 5 36.92 1.23 1.01
C ILE A 5 35.81 2.29 0.98
N ASP A 6 35.07 2.32 -0.12
CA ASP A 6 33.85 3.12 -0.31
C ASP A 6 32.73 2.55 0.58
N THR A 7 32.49 3.20 1.72
CA THR A 7 31.36 2.93 2.61
C THR A 7 30.17 3.78 2.17
N SER A 8 29.40 3.29 1.18
CA SER A 8 28.19 3.97 0.73
C SER A 8 27.03 3.78 1.74
N GLY A 9 26.66 4.89 2.39
CA GLY A 9 25.27 5.37 2.56
C GLY A 9 24.23 4.61 3.38
N LYS A 10 24.48 3.41 3.93
CA LYS A 10 23.44 2.72 4.73
C LYS A 10 23.43 3.20 6.18
N SER A 11 22.58 4.19 6.49
CA SER A 11 22.33 4.56 7.89
C SER A 11 21.25 3.69 8.54
N SER A 12 21.58 3.11 9.69
CA SER A 12 20.63 2.59 10.67
C SER A 12 19.75 3.73 11.22
N ILE A 13 18.67 3.41 11.96
CA ILE A 13 17.90 4.39 12.75
C ILE A 13 18.79 5.23 13.69
N GLU A 14 20.06 4.87 13.87
CA GLU A 14 21.08 5.62 14.63
C GLU A 14 21.20 7.13 14.31
N ILE A 15 20.68 7.63 13.18
CA ILE A 15 20.57 9.09 12.93
C ILE A 15 19.47 9.75 13.78
N LEU A 16 18.44 9.02 14.18
CA LEU A 16 17.40 9.46 15.12
C LEU A 16 17.91 9.22 16.55
N LYS A 17 18.72 10.13 17.10
CA LYS A 17 19.21 10.06 18.48
C LYS A 17 18.06 9.80 19.48
N GLY A 18 18.25 8.79 20.35
CA GLY A 18 17.50 8.52 21.58
C GLY A 18 15.98 8.67 21.47
N GLU A 19 15.47 9.80 21.96
CA GLU A 19 14.04 10.14 22.05
C GLU A 19 13.27 9.89 20.74
N ARG A 20 13.87 10.16 19.58
CA ARG A 20 13.21 9.94 18.28
C ARG A 20 13.14 8.47 17.87
N HIS A 21 14.08 7.63 18.30
CA HIS A 21 14.02 6.19 18.09
C HIS A 21 12.85 5.60 18.90
N ASP A 22 12.74 5.97 20.17
CA ASP A 22 11.71 5.43 21.07
C ASP A 22 10.30 5.84 20.63
N MET A 23 10.14 7.08 20.13
CA MET A 23 8.88 7.52 19.51
C MET A 23 8.48 6.68 18.30
N ILE A 24 9.41 6.34 17.41
CA ILE A 24 9.12 5.53 16.23
C ILE A 24 8.86 4.06 16.61
N ALA A 25 9.59 3.54 17.59
CA ALA A 25 9.32 2.21 18.14
C ALA A 25 7.91 2.14 18.76
N GLN A 26 7.52 3.16 19.52
CA GLN A 26 6.17 3.28 20.07
C GLN A 26 5.11 3.38 18.97
N ALA A 27 5.36 4.19 17.94
CA ALA A 27 4.45 4.31 16.80
C ALA A 27 4.22 2.97 16.09
N ILE A 28 5.30 2.23 15.83
CA ILE A 28 5.22 0.89 15.22
C ILE A 28 4.49 -0.06 16.16
N PHE A 29 4.80 -0.04 17.45
CA PHE A 29 4.10 -0.87 18.44
C PHE A 29 2.58 -0.60 18.46
N ASN A 30 2.17 0.67 18.44
CA ASN A 30 0.76 1.06 18.40
C ASN A 30 0.08 0.54 17.14
N ILE A 31 0.74 0.61 15.97
CA ILE A 31 0.24 0.02 14.71
C ILE A 31 0.08 -1.50 14.84
N LEU A 32 1.13 -2.21 15.28
CA LEU A 32 1.12 -3.68 15.39
C LEU A 32 0.12 -4.20 16.41
N SER A 33 -0.27 -3.37 17.37
CA SER A 33 -1.29 -3.69 18.37
C SER A 33 -2.72 -3.58 17.85
N THR A 34 -2.93 -2.99 16.66
CA THR A 34 -4.26 -2.88 16.05
C THR A 34 -4.76 -4.23 15.52
N GLU A 35 -6.07 -4.44 15.59
CA GLU A 35 -6.72 -5.65 15.04
C GLU A 35 -6.48 -5.78 13.53
N ILE A 36 -6.55 -4.66 12.79
CA ILE A 36 -6.33 -4.65 11.34
C ILE A 36 -4.89 -5.06 10.98
N ALA A 37 -3.88 -4.61 11.73
CA ALA A 37 -2.50 -5.04 11.52
C ALA A 37 -2.32 -6.53 11.83
N GLN A 38 -2.82 -7.00 12.99
CA GLN A 38 -2.72 -8.40 13.37
C GLN A 38 -3.38 -9.32 12.35
N SER A 39 -4.59 -8.99 11.89
CA SER A 39 -5.31 -9.76 10.86
C SER A 39 -4.59 -9.73 9.51
N THR A 40 -4.08 -8.57 9.08
CA THR A 40 -3.36 -8.44 7.80
C THR A 40 -2.08 -9.26 7.79
N PHE A 41 -1.25 -9.13 8.83
CA PHE A 41 -0.01 -9.88 8.94
C PHE A 41 -0.25 -11.37 9.17
N ALA A 42 -1.36 -11.74 9.80
CA ALA A 42 -1.75 -13.14 9.94
C ALA A 42 -2.08 -13.79 8.60
N GLN A 43 -2.76 -13.09 7.69
CA GLN A 43 -2.99 -13.59 6.32
C GLN A 43 -1.67 -13.83 5.58
N ILE A 44 -0.68 -12.95 5.73
CA ILE A 44 0.64 -13.15 5.10
C ILE A 44 1.33 -14.42 5.64
N VAL A 45 1.27 -14.66 6.95
CA VAL A 45 1.83 -15.87 7.58
C VAL A 45 1.01 -17.12 7.22
N ASP A 46 -0.30 -16.96 7.06
CA ASP A 46 -1.18 -18.02 6.56
C ASP A 46 -0.74 -18.44 5.15
N GLY A 47 -0.39 -17.47 4.31
CA GLY A 47 0.02 -17.66 2.93
C GLY A 47 -1.05 -17.25 1.92
N LEU A 48 -2.29 -17.04 2.38
CA LEU A 48 -3.42 -16.62 1.55
C LEU A 48 -4.19 -15.45 2.17
N PRO A 49 -4.68 -14.50 1.35
CA PRO A 49 -5.66 -13.54 1.82
C PRO A 49 -7.01 -14.22 2.10
N LEU A 50 -7.84 -13.57 2.91
CA LEU A 50 -9.23 -13.96 3.07
C LEU A 50 -10.05 -13.46 1.86
N PRO A 51 -11.08 -14.20 1.41
CA PRO A 51 -11.98 -13.77 0.33
C PRO A 51 -12.58 -12.39 0.59
N SER A 52 -13.04 -12.15 1.82
CA SER A 52 -13.61 -10.86 2.24
C SER A 52 -12.65 -9.68 2.06
N VAL A 53 -11.34 -9.91 2.09
CA VAL A 53 -10.33 -8.87 1.86
C VAL A 53 -10.16 -8.55 0.38
N LEU A 54 -10.31 -9.54 -0.51
CA LEU A 54 -10.30 -9.32 -1.96
C LEU A 54 -11.60 -8.73 -2.47
N GLU A 55 -12.73 -9.10 -1.87
CA GLU A 55 -14.04 -8.49 -2.17
C GLU A 55 -14.07 -7.02 -1.74
N ASP A 56 -13.31 -6.65 -0.71
CA ASP A 56 -13.12 -5.27 -0.25
C ASP A 56 -12.08 -4.49 -1.08
N THR A 57 -11.67 -4.97 -2.25
CA THR A 57 -10.82 -4.22 -3.19
C THR A 57 -11.68 -3.35 -4.11
N TYR A 58 -11.18 -2.17 -4.48
CA TYR A 58 -11.91 -1.23 -5.32
C TYR A 58 -12.26 -1.83 -6.70
N GLY A 59 -13.55 -1.88 -6.99
CA GLY A 59 -14.07 -2.51 -8.21
C GLY A 59 -14.22 -4.03 -8.10
N GLY A 60 -14.03 -4.59 -6.90
CA GLY A 60 -14.14 -6.01 -6.59
C GLY A 60 -12.88 -6.82 -6.88
N SER A 61 -13.01 -8.13 -6.66
CA SER A 61 -11.95 -9.12 -6.93
C SER A 61 -11.84 -9.39 -8.43
N ASP A 62 -10.60 -9.46 -8.94
CA ASP A 62 -10.32 -9.94 -10.31
C ASP A 62 -10.43 -11.48 -10.43
N LEU A 63 -10.81 -12.17 -9.34
CA LEU A 63 -11.00 -13.62 -9.31
C LEU A 63 -12.46 -13.99 -9.60
N GLU A 64 -12.66 -15.02 -10.42
CA GLU A 64 -13.98 -15.59 -10.69
C GLU A 64 -14.60 -16.25 -9.44
N PRO A 65 -15.93 -16.28 -9.31
CA PRO A 65 -16.62 -16.86 -8.15
C PRO A 65 -16.29 -18.32 -7.85
N ASP A 66 -15.78 -19.08 -8.82
CA ASP A 66 -15.39 -20.49 -8.67
C ASP A 66 -13.92 -20.68 -8.24
N HIS A 67 -13.18 -19.59 -8.01
CA HIS A 67 -11.79 -19.66 -7.58
C HIS A 67 -11.66 -20.39 -6.22
N PRO A 68 -10.75 -21.39 -6.07
CA PRO A 68 -10.68 -22.21 -4.85
C PRO A 68 -10.45 -21.42 -3.55
N LEU A 69 -9.83 -20.24 -3.65
CA LEU A 69 -9.67 -19.29 -2.55
C LEU A 69 -10.98 -18.98 -1.82
N PHE A 70 -12.14 -18.96 -2.49
CA PHE A 70 -13.42 -18.66 -1.85
C PHE A 70 -13.83 -19.70 -0.79
N SER A 71 -13.16 -20.86 -0.74
CA SER A 71 -13.29 -21.84 0.35
C SER A 71 -12.44 -21.52 1.58
N HIS A 72 -11.54 -20.54 1.50
CA HIS A 72 -10.63 -20.11 2.58
C HIS A 72 -11.26 -19.01 3.45
N GLU A 73 -12.39 -19.32 4.08
CA GLU A 73 -13.21 -18.32 4.81
C GLU A 73 -12.55 -17.79 6.11
N SER A 74 -11.54 -18.47 6.63
CA SER A 74 -10.87 -18.10 7.87
C SER A 74 -9.40 -18.52 7.88
N LEU A 75 -8.59 -17.81 8.66
CA LEU A 75 -7.19 -18.15 8.90
C LEU A 75 -7.04 -19.58 9.40
N CYS A 76 -5.95 -20.26 9.00
CA CYS A 76 -5.64 -21.59 9.48
C CYS A 76 -5.44 -21.59 11.02
N PRO A 77 -5.80 -22.69 11.72
CA PRO A 77 -5.68 -22.76 13.17
C PRO A 77 -4.27 -22.43 13.67
N GLY A 78 -4.18 -21.53 14.65
CA GLY A 78 -2.92 -21.14 15.29
C GLY A 78 -2.09 -20.09 14.54
N VAL A 79 -2.44 -19.74 13.30
CA VAL A 79 -1.69 -18.73 12.53
C VAL A 79 -1.70 -17.37 13.21
N LEU A 80 -2.85 -16.89 13.69
CA LEU A 80 -2.93 -15.61 14.39
C LEU A 80 -2.00 -15.55 15.61
N GLN A 81 -1.93 -16.63 16.40
CA GLN A 81 -1.07 -16.70 17.58
C GLN A 81 0.41 -16.72 17.18
N LYS A 82 0.77 -17.52 16.17
CA LYS A 82 2.11 -17.57 15.60
C LYS A 82 2.55 -16.19 15.07
N THR A 83 1.67 -15.47 14.39
CA THR A 83 1.95 -14.11 13.90
C THR A 83 2.23 -13.15 15.04
N LYS A 84 1.46 -13.20 16.13
CA LYS A 84 1.72 -12.36 17.32
C LYS A 84 3.11 -12.64 17.90
N GLU A 85 3.48 -13.91 18.06
CA GLU A 85 4.81 -14.32 18.54
C GLU A 85 5.95 -13.89 17.61
N LEU A 86 5.71 -13.86 16.29
CA LEU A 86 6.66 -13.35 15.32
C LEU A 86 6.81 -11.83 15.44
N LEU A 87 5.69 -11.09 15.51
CA LEU A 87 5.71 -9.63 15.64
C LEU A 87 6.34 -9.17 16.96
N GLU A 88 6.19 -9.91 18.06
CA GLU A 88 6.88 -9.64 19.33
C GLU A 88 8.41 -9.79 19.23
N LYS A 89 8.88 -10.69 18.35
CA LYS A 89 10.32 -10.87 18.06
C LYS A 89 10.85 -9.87 17.04
N PHE A 90 9.99 -9.09 16.40
CA PHE A 90 10.40 -8.13 15.41
C PHE A 90 11.13 -6.96 16.09
N GLU A 91 12.45 -6.90 15.92
CA GLU A 91 13.23 -5.81 16.47
C GLU A 91 13.19 -4.60 15.52
N VAL A 92 12.52 -3.52 15.94
CA VAL A 92 12.40 -2.25 15.18
C VAL A 92 13.75 -1.71 14.71
N LYS A 93 14.82 -1.91 15.50
CA LYS A 93 16.20 -1.51 15.15
C LYS A 93 16.72 -2.13 13.84
N ASN A 94 16.10 -3.21 13.36
CA ASN A 94 16.47 -3.84 12.08
C ASN A 94 15.93 -3.08 10.86
N LEU A 95 15.01 -2.13 11.06
CA LEU A 95 14.56 -1.22 10.01
C LEU A 95 15.69 -0.23 9.66
N LYS A 96 16.39 -0.50 8.56
CA LYS A 96 17.31 0.49 7.96
C LYS A 96 16.51 1.48 7.13
N PHE A 97 16.57 2.77 7.43
CA PHE A 97 15.96 3.80 6.62
C PHE A 97 17.04 4.43 5.77
N ASP A 98 16.93 4.30 4.45
CA ASP A 98 17.90 4.94 3.56
C ASP A 98 17.64 6.44 3.55
N THR A 99 18.40 7.17 4.35
CA THR A 99 18.35 8.64 4.42
C THR A 99 19.06 9.30 3.23
N SER A 100 19.80 8.54 2.42
CA SER A 100 20.63 9.06 1.34
C SER A 100 20.14 8.71 -0.07
N ALA A 101 19.46 7.59 -0.25
CA ALA A 101 18.91 7.19 -1.55
C ALA A 101 17.64 7.97 -1.94
N HIS A 102 17.01 8.64 -0.99
CA HIS A 102 15.76 9.38 -1.20
C HIS A 102 15.91 10.80 -0.63
N GLN A 103 15.80 11.83 -1.48
CA GLN A 103 15.62 13.19 -0.98
C GLN A 103 14.34 13.20 -0.14
N PRO A 104 14.35 13.59 1.15
CA PRO A 104 13.15 13.66 1.95
C PRO A 104 12.06 14.44 1.20
N GLY A 105 10.89 13.83 1.04
CA GLY A 105 9.78 14.43 0.31
C GLY A 105 9.21 15.64 1.07
N SER A 106 9.55 15.74 2.35
CA SER A 106 9.16 16.79 3.27
C SER A 106 10.27 17.07 4.29
N SER A 107 10.30 18.31 4.80
CA SER A 107 11.12 18.71 5.95
C SER A 107 10.36 18.67 7.28
N SER A 108 9.04 18.48 7.26
CA SER A 108 8.21 18.43 8.47
C SER A 108 8.34 17.10 9.21
N PHE A 109 8.21 17.20 10.53
CA PHE A 109 8.18 16.05 11.42
C PHE A 109 7.04 15.08 11.09
N LYS A 110 5.81 15.57 10.84
CA LYS A 110 4.63 14.73 10.57
C LYS A 110 4.86 13.86 9.33
N ALA A 111 5.18 14.45 8.19
CA ALA A 111 5.38 13.71 6.95
C ALA A 111 6.52 12.68 7.08
N ARG A 112 7.58 13.01 7.83
CA ARG A 112 8.66 12.05 8.09
C ARG A 112 8.18 10.86 8.92
N VAL A 113 7.33 11.06 9.93
CA VAL A 113 6.73 9.94 10.68
C VAL A 113 5.89 9.06 9.74
N PHE A 114 5.07 9.66 8.87
CA PHE A 114 4.30 8.93 7.84
C PHE A 114 5.19 8.08 6.94
N GLU A 115 6.31 8.63 6.46
CA GLU A 115 7.26 7.89 5.62
C GLU A 115 7.87 6.69 6.35
N LEU A 116 8.26 6.89 7.63
CA LEU A 116 8.86 5.85 8.44
C LEU A 116 7.87 4.72 8.77
N ILE A 117 6.61 5.03 9.10
CA ILE A 117 5.60 4.00 9.39
C ILE A 117 5.21 3.21 8.14
N ALA A 118 5.13 3.86 6.97
CA ALA A 118 4.80 3.20 5.71
C ALA A 118 5.89 2.18 5.35
N VAL A 119 7.15 2.62 5.42
CA VAL A 119 8.31 1.74 5.22
C VAL A 119 8.36 0.63 6.27
N ALA A 120 7.99 0.89 7.54
CA ALA A 120 7.96 -0.13 8.58
C ALA A 120 6.92 -1.22 8.29
N VAL A 121 5.67 -0.85 8.01
CA VAL A 121 4.58 -1.77 7.65
C VAL A 121 4.99 -2.63 6.44
N HIS A 122 5.49 -1.97 5.40
CA HIS A 122 5.96 -2.62 4.18
C HIS A 122 7.07 -3.64 4.45
N LYS A 123 8.07 -3.27 5.26
CA LYS A 123 9.19 -4.17 5.60
C LYS A 123 8.80 -5.32 6.50
N ILE A 124 7.86 -5.13 7.43
CA ILE A 124 7.34 -6.20 8.28
C ILE A 124 6.59 -7.21 7.42
N ALA A 125 5.75 -6.76 6.49
CA ALA A 125 5.07 -7.63 5.54
C ALA A 125 6.05 -8.47 4.71
N LYS A 126 7.08 -7.84 4.14
CA LYS A 126 8.16 -8.52 3.41
C LYS A 126 8.87 -9.56 4.25
N TRP A 127 9.20 -9.18 5.49
CA TRP A 127 9.89 -10.08 6.42
C TRP A 127 9.04 -11.32 6.70
N LEU A 128 7.77 -11.14 7.05
CA LEU A 128 6.84 -12.25 7.31
C LEU A 128 6.64 -13.13 6.07
N TYR A 129 6.47 -12.53 4.89
CA TYR A 129 6.28 -13.27 3.64
C TYR A 129 7.48 -14.15 3.28
N ARG A 130 8.68 -13.73 3.68
CA ARG A 130 9.93 -14.48 3.46
C ARG A 130 10.16 -15.60 4.48
N LEU A 131 9.43 -15.61 5.58
CA LEU A 131 9.49 -16.72 6.51
C LEU A 131 8.83 -17.91 5.82
N ASP A 132 9.58 -18.99 5.63
CA ASP A 132 9.07 -20.28 5.12
C ASP A 132 8.15 -20.92 6.16
N SER A 133 6.98 -20.30 6.32
CA SER A 133 6.13 -20.44 7.49
C SER A 133 4.64 -20.44 7.14
N LYS A 134 4.33 -20.72 5.86
CA LYS A 134 2.98 -20.79 5.32
C LYS A 134 2.14 -21.74 6.17
N GLY A 135 1.14 -21.18 6.86
CA GLY A 135 0.20 -21.94 7.67
C GLY A 135 -0.71 -22.81 6.80
N HIS A 136 -1.04 -22.31 5.62
CA HIS A 136 -1.83 -22.99 4.61
C HIS A 136 -0.97 -24.01 3.86
N GLN A 137 -1.47 -25.25 3.76
CA GLN A 137 -0.79 -26.37 3.10
C GLN A 137 -1.51 -26.85 1.84
N ASP A 138 -2.60 -26.19 1.43
CA ASP A 138 -3.32 -26.56 0.21
C ASP A 138 -2.61 -25.98 -1.02
N GLU A 139 -1.89 -26.85 -1.72
CA GLU A 139 -1.24 -26.50 -2.99
C GLU A 139 -2.26 -26.15 -4.08
N THR A 140 -3.55 -26.51 -3.95
CA THR A 140 -4.54 -26.28 -5.00
C THR A 140 -4.81 -24.80 -5.24
N ILE A 141 -4.82 -23.96 -4.20
CA ILE A 141 -5.02 -22.51 -4.34
C ILE A 141 -3.75 -21.86 -4.89
N GLU A 142 -2.57 -22.28 -4.41
CA GLU A 142 -1.28 -21.69 -4.84
C GLU A 142 -0.90 -22.07 -6.28
N THR A 143 -1.30 -23.26 -6.74
CA THR A 143 -1.02 -23.75 -8.09
C THR A 143 -2.20 -23.57 -9.05
N TRP A 144 -3.26 -22.90 -8.61
CA TRP A 144 -4.42 -22.67 -9.45
C TRP A 144 -4.04 -21.80 -10.66
N VAL A 145 -4.45 -22.24 -11.85
CA VAL A 145 -4.26 -21.51 -13.10
C VAL A 145 -5.60 -21.42 -13.82
N PRO A 146 -6.01 -20.23 -14.29
CA PRO A 146 -7.18 -20.06 -15.12
C PRO A 146 -7.17 -21.04 -16.32
N PRO A 147 -8.26 -21.78 -16.57
CA PRO A 147 -8.40 -22.61 -17.76
C PRO A 147 -8.11 -21.82 -19.05
N LYS A 148 -7.44 -22.45 -20.03
CA LYS A 148 -7.22 -21.86 -21.36
C LYS A 148 -8.32 -22.26 -22.33
N ASN A 149 -9.54 -21.82 -22.07
CA ASN A 149 -10.72 -22.09 -22.91
C ASN A 149 -11.47 -20.78 -23.23
N LYS A 150 -12.55 -20.87 -24.02
CA LYS A 150 -13.31 -19.68 -24.45
C LYS A 150 -14.02 -18.96 -23.31
N ASP A 151 -14.43 -19.68 -22.27
CA ASP A 151 -15.13 -19.10 -21.13
C ASP A 151 -14.19 -18.22 -20.29
N TRP A 152 -12.89 -18.52 -20.35
CA TRP A 152 -11.82 -17.80 -19.65
C TRP A 152 -11.02 -16.84 -20.55
N ALA A 153 -11.47 -16.61 -21.79
CA ALA A 153 -10.75 -15.74 -22.73
C ALA A 153 -10.56 -14.31 -22.18
N TRP A 154 -11.59 -13.77 -21.51
CA TRP A 154 -11.54 -12.44 -20.90
C TRP A 154 -10.37 -12.32 -19.92
N TRP A 155 -10.12 -13.36 -19.11
CA TRP A 155 -9.09 -13.33 -18.08
C TRP A 155 -7.71 -13.24 -18.72
N TRP A 156 -7.47 -14.03 -19.77
CA TRP A 156 -6.20 -14.06 -20.51
C TRP A 156 -5.97 -12.80 -21.35
N ASP A 157 -7.03 -12.14 -21.80
CA ASP A 157 -6.93 -10.83 -22.46
C ASP A 157 -6.46 -9.74 -21.47
N HIS A 158 -6.93 -9.80 -20.22
CA HIS A 158 -6.54 -8.84 -19.17
C HIS A 158 -5.21 -9.20 -18.49
N HIS A 159 -4.85 -10.48 -18.48
CA HIS A 159 -3.66 -11.02 -17.84
C HIS A 159 -2.82 -11.87 -18.81
N PRO A 160 -2.28 -11.27 -19.89
CA PRO A 160 -1.57 -12.01 -20.94
C PRO A 160 -0.30 -12.70 -20.45
N ARG A 161 0.27 -12.24 -19.31
CA ARG A 161 1.46 -12.83 -18.67
C ARG A 161 1.15 -14.00 -17.74
N GLY A 162 -0.12 -14.36 -17.57
CA GLY A 162 -0.54 -15.39 -16.62
C GLY A 162 -0.74 -14.85 -15.20
N PRO A 163 -1.06 -15.74 -14.24
CA PRO A 163 -1.52 -15.33 -12.92
C PRO A 163 -0.39 -14.65 -12.14
N TYR A 164 -0.77 -13.73 -11.26
CA TYR A 164 0.21 -13.07 -10.40
C TYR A 164 0.89 -14.11 -9.48
N PRO A 165 2.17 -13.90 -9.13
CA PRO A 165 2.92 -14.83 -8.28
C PRO A 165 2.42 -14.87 -6.83
N THR A 166 1.48 -13.99 -6.47
CA THR A 166 0.83 -13.91 -5.16
C THR A 166 -0.53 -13.24 -5.30
N LEU A 167 -1.47 -13.61 -4.41
CA LEU A 167 -2.76 -12.94 -4.28
C LEU A 167 -2.69 -11.67 -3.40
N PHE A 168 -1.59 -11.48 -2.67
CA PHE A 168 -1.31 -10.24 -1.92
C PHE A 168 -0.83 -9.13 -2.86
N LYS A 169 -1.77 -8.52 -3.59
CA LYS A 169 -1.48 -7.48 -4.58
C LYS A 169 -2.36 -6.25 -4.39
N HIS A 170 -1.82 -5.09 -4.74
CA HIS A 170 -2.59 -3.86 -4.95
C HIS A 170 -2.76 -3.64 -6.46
N ARG A 171 -3.92 -3.13 -6.89
CA ARG A 171 -4.25 -2.85 -8.30
C ARG A 171 -3.21 -2.04 -9.08
N TYR A 172 -2.42 -1.17 -8.44
CA TYR A 172 -1.43 -0.32 -9.12
C TYR A 172 0.03 -0.62 -8.74
N TYR A 173 0.28 -1.53 -7.80
CA TYR A 173 1.63 -1.82 -7.28
C TYR A 173 1.97 -3.30 -7.43
N PHE A 174 2.04 -3.75 -8.68
CA PHE A 174 2.21 -5.15 -9.05
C PHE A 174 3.43 -5.40 -9.95
N ASP A 175 4.29 -4.40 -10.18
CA ASP A 175 5.44 -4.49 -11.09
C ASP A 175 6.66 -5.20 -10.44
N TYR A 176 6.45 -6.40 -9.90
CA TYR A 176 7.45 -7.11 -9.10
C TYR A 176 8.77 -7.39 -9.82
N GLU A 177 8.81 -7.44 -11.15
CA GLU A 177 10.04 -7.71 -11.89
C GLU A 177 11.09 -6.61 -11.73
N LYS A 178 10.67 -5.35 -11.47
CA LYS A 178 11.57 -4.20 -11.24
C LYS A 178 11.77 -3.86 -9.77
N TYR A 179 10.93 -4.40 -8.89
CA TYR A 179 11.00 -4.11 -7.47
C TYR A 179 12.29 -4.70 -6.86
N PRO A 180 13.03 -3.98 -6.01
CA PRO A 180 14.31 -4.44 -5.46
C PRO A 180 14.23 -5.80 -4.73
N ASP A 181 13.09 -6.09 -4.10
CA ASP A 181 12.82 -7.31 -3.37
C ASP A 181 11.73 -8.17 -4.03
N GLY A 182 11.39 -7.87 -5.29
CA GLY A 182 10.53 -8.68 -6.13
C GLY A 182 9.08 -8.75 -5.63
N VAL A 183 8.53 -9.97 -5.64
CA VAL A 183 7.17 -10.27 -5.17
C VAL A 183 6.95 -9.82 -3.72
N ALA A 184 7.99 -9.84 -2.88
CA ALA A 184 7.87 -9.40 -1.50
C ALA A 184 7.46 -7.91 -1.40
N ASP A 185 7.91 -7.04 -2.32
CA ASP A 185 7.50 -5.64 -2.35
C ASP A 185 6.00 -5.50 -2.71
N MET A 186 5.44 -6.36 -3.58
CA MET A 186 3.99 -6.40 -3.81
C MET A 186 3.23 -6.67 -2.53
N VAL A 187 3.67 -7.67 -1.75
CA VAL A 187 3.07 -8.01 -0.46
C VAL A 187 3.18 -6.83 0.52
N GLY A 188 4.28 -6.10 0.47
CA GLY A 188 4.48 -4.87 1.24
C GLY A 188 3.44 -3.80 0.92
N TYR A 189 3.21 -3.50 -0.37
CA TYR A 189 2.19 -2.53 -0.79
C TYR A 189 0.77 -2.99 -0.45
N TRP A 190 0.48 -4.29 -0.60
CA TRP A 190 -0.79 -4.86 -0.16
C TRP A 190 -1.00 -4.69 1.35
N ALA A 191 0.03 -4.90 2.18
CA ALA A 191 -0.07 -4.71 3.62
C ALA A 191 -0.30 -3.24 4.00
N GLU A 192 0.38 -2.30 3.33
CA GLU A 192 0.14 -0.86 3.53
C GLU A 192 -1.31 -0.49 3.22
N MET A 193 -1.84 -0.97 2.09
CA MET A 193 -3.22 -0.80 1.69
C MET A 193 -4.21 -1.29 2.76
N ARG A 194 -3.96 -2.45 3.37
CA ARG A 194 -4.85 -2.99 4.41
C ARG A 194 -4.71 -2.26 5.74
N VAL A 195 -3.49 -2.06 6.23
CA VAL A 195 -3.19 -1.54 7.57
C VAL A 195 -3.34 -0.02 7.64
N LEU A 196 -2.75 0.70 6.69
CA LEU A 196 -2.76 2.17 6.66
C LEU A 196 -3.97 2.73 5.92
N GLY A 197 -4.66 1.90 5.13
CA GLY A 197 -5.78 2.31 4.28
C GLY A 197 -5.37 2.65 2.85
N GLY A 198 -4.08 2.57 2.53
CA GLY A 198 -3.52 2.86 1.21
C GLY A 198 -2.00 2.95 1.25
N VAL A 199 -1.38 2.99 0.07
CA VAL A 199 0.06 3.25 -0.05
C VAL A 199 0.32 4.73 0.20
N ILE A 200 1.25 5.04 1.10
CA ILE A 200 1.58 6.42 1.47
C ILE A 200 2.64 7.00 0.52
N LEU A 201 2.34 8.17 -0.05
CA LEU A 201 3.12 8.83 -1.09
C LEU A 201 3.45 10.29 -0.71
N PHE A 202 4.44 10.86 -1.39
CA PHE A 202 4.94 12.22 -1.11
C PHE A 202 5.16 12.99 -2.40
N ASP A 203 5.00 14.31 -2.35
CA ASP A 203 5.41 15.19 -3.44
C ASP A 203 6.94 15.34 -3.43
N ARG A 204 7.58 14.81 -4.47
CA ARG A 204 9.03 14.86 -4.68
C ARG A 204 9.44 15.89 -5.73
N LYS A 205 8.48 16.56 -6.38
CA LYS A 205 8.73 17.52 -7.47
C LYS A 205 8.86 18.94 -6.97
N THR A 206 8.09 19.32 -5.95
CA THR A 206 8.11 20.67 -5.38
C THR A 206 9.43 20.95 -4.65
N LYS A 207 10.00 22.15 -4.88
CA LYS A 207 11.23 22.64 -4.22
C LYS A 207 10.96 24.01 -3.59
N PRO A 208 11.10 24.18 -2.26
CA PRO A 208 11.54 23.18 -1.26
C PRO A 208 10.55 22.02 -1.07
N PRO A 209 10.96 20.88 -0.46
CA PRO A 209 10.10 19.71 -0.27
C PRO A 209 8.80 20.06 0.46
N SER A 210 7.68 19.55 -0.06
CA SER A 210 6.33 19.84 0.44
C SER A 210 6.00 18.99 1.67
N ASP A 211 5.13 19.48 2.55
CA ASP A 211 4.59 18.69 3.67
C ASP A 211 3.32 17.90 3.31
N ALA A 212 2.98 17.88 2.02
CA ALA A 212 1.89 17.09 1.47
C ALA A 212 2.18 15.60 1.62
N VAL A 213 1.24 14.91 2.26
CA VAL A 213 1.23 13.44 2.37
C VAL A 213 0.02 12.97 1.60
N PHE A 214 0.24 12.05 0.67
CA PHE A 214 -0.81 11.47 -0.13
C PHE A 214 -1.03 10.01 0.26
N ILE A 215 -2.22 9.50 0.00
CA ILE A 215 -2.60 8.12 0.18
C ILE A 215 -3.23 7.60 -1.12
N HIS A 216 -2.82 6.41 -1.54
CA HIS A 216 -3.44 5.67 -2.63
C HIS A 216 -4.22 4.49 -2.04
N PRO A 217 -5.53 4.66 -1.77
CA PRO A 217 -6.37 3.57 -1.30
C PRO A 217 -6.76 2.63 -2.44
N ASP A 218 -7.21 1.44 -2.08
CA ASP A 218 -7.72 0.42 -3.03
C ASP A 218 -8.89 -0.34 -2.40
N ARG A 219 -9.59 0.27 -1.42
CA ARG A 219 -10.73 -0.35 -0.76
C ARG A 219 -12.04 -0.05 -1.48
N GLU A 220 -12.95 -1.01 -1.44
CA GLU A 220 -14.28 -0.87 -1.99
C GLU A 220 -15.02 0.32 -1.35
N ALA A 221 -15.82 1.02 -2.16
CA ALA A 221 -16.56 2.23 -1.77
C ALA A 221 -15.73 3.42 -1.22
N VAL A 222 -14.39 3.39 -1.28
CA VAL A 222 -13.54 4.52 -0.87
C VAL A 222 -13.20 5.42 -2.05
N THR A 223 -12.19 5.07 -2.85
CA THR A 223 -11.84 5.70 -4.12
C THR A 223 -10.68 4.91 -4.73
N TYR A 224 -10.49 5.00 -6.05
CA TYR A 224 -9.24 4.56 -6.68
C TYR A 224 -8.20 5.68 -6.76
N ARG A 225 -8.60 6.94 -6.54
CA ARG A 225 -7.72 8.09 -6.80
C ARG A 225 -6.76 8.31 -5.64
N ILE A 226 -5.57 8.79 -5.97
CA ILE A 226 -4.59 9.25 -4.98
C ILE A 226 -5.12 10.54 -4.37
N ARG A 227 -5.08 10.66 -3.03
CA ARG A 227 -5.63 11.80 -2.31
C ARG A 227 -4.63 12.39 -1.33
N GLU A 228 -4.57 13.71 -1.27
CA GLU A 228 -3.83 14.39 -0.21
C GLU A 228 -4.57 14.25 1.12
N LEU A 229 -3.86 13.86 2.18
CA LEU A 229 -4.41 13.77 3.53
C LEU A 229 -4.70 15.15 4.09
N THR A 230 -5.81 15.28 4.81
CA THR A 230 -6.14 16.52 5.53
C THR A 230 -5.21 16.70 6.73
N GLU A 231 -5.09 17.93 7.23
CA GLU A 231 -4.36 18.18 8.49
C GLU A 231 -4.97 17.46 9.69
N GLU A 232 -6.28 17.26 9.70
CA GLU A 232 -6.99 16.48 10.71
C GLU A 232 -6.55 15.02 10.68
N GLN A 233 -6.64 14.34 9.51
CA GLN A 233 -6.17 12.96 9.34
C GLN A 233 -4.70 12.80 9.72
N LYS A 234 -3.85 13.76 9.32
CA LYS A 234 -2.42 13.78 9.71
C LYS A 234 -2.25 13.90 11.21
N THR A 235 -3.04 14.75 11.87
CA THR A 235 -2.92 15.02 13.31
C THR A 235 -3.46 13.87 14.14
N ASP A 236 -4.61 13.30 13.77
CA ASP A 236 -5.22 12.16 14.45
C ASP A 236 -4.31 10.95 14.45
N LEU A 237 -3.69 10.64 13.29
CA LEU A 237 -2.73 9.56 13.22
C LEU A 237 -1.51 9.84 14.11
N ILE A 238 -0.93 11.03 14.05
CA ILE A 238 0.25 11.36 14.87
C ILE A 238 -0.08 11.30 16.36
N MET A 239 -1.26 11.76 16.78
CA MET A 239 -1.70 11.63 18.17
C MET A 239 -1.78 10.16 18.58
N PHE A 240 -2.46 9.32 17.80
CA PHE A 240 -2.55 7.89 18.05
C PHE A 240 -1.19 7.18 18.12
N LEU A 241 -0.30 7.47 17.18
CA LEU A 241 1.03 6.84 17.12
C LEU A 241 1.92 7.18 18.31
N LEU A 242 1.74 8.37 18.90
CA LEU A 242 2.59 8.86 19.98
C LEU A 242 1.95 8.70 21.37
N THR A 243 0.70 8.27 21.46
CA THR A 243 0.06 7.99 22.76
C THR A 243 0.73 6.82 23.47
N SER A 244 1.02 7.02 24.76
CA SER A 244 1.52 5.95 25.64
C SER A 244 0.38 5.08 26.16
N SER A 245 0.61 3.77 26.29
CA SER A 245 -0.40 2.79 26.74
C SER A 245 -0.93 3.02 28.16
N SER A 246 -0.33 3.94 28.93
CA SER A 246 -0.72 4.31 30.29
C SER A 246 -1.77 5.43 30.38
N GLU A 247 -2.13 6.07 29.27
CA GLU A 247 -3.05 7.21 29.25
C GLU A 247 -4.52 6.77 29.24
N ARG A 248 -5.29 7.19 30.27
CA ARG A 248 -6.75 7.00 30.30
C ARG A 248 -7.40 7.89 29.25
N GLY A 249 -8.15 7.27 28.32
CA GLY A 249 -8.83 7.98 27.23
C GLY A 249 -8.03 8.04 25.93
N SER A 250 -7.23 7.01 25.64
CA SER A 250 -6.46 6.89 24.39
C SER A 250 -7.30 7.26 23.17
N PRO A 251 -6.74 8.02 22.21
CA PRO A 251 -7.45 8.42 21.01
C PRO A 251 -7.93 7.17 20.25
N GLN A 252 -9.13 7.25 19.68
CA GLN A 252 -9.68 6.19 18.84
C GLN A 252 -8.70 5.91 17.69
N CYS A 253 -8.44 4.62 17.43
CA CYS A 253 -7.56 4.20 16.35
C CYS A 253 -8.05 4.77 15.00
N PRO A 254 -7.25 5.63 14.33
CA PRO A 254 -7.64 6.23 13.05
C PRO A 254 -7.27 5.34 11.84
N LEU A 255 -6.83 4.10 12.09
CA LEU A 255 -6.44 3.14 11.07
C LEU A 255 -7.57 2.13 10.80
N PRO A 256 -7.78 1.73 9.53
CA PRO A 256 -7.17 2.29 8.31
C PRO A 256 -7.65 3.73 8.02
N ILE A 257 -6.79 4.55 7.40
CA ILE A 257 -7.19 5.90 6.98
C ILE A 257 -8.13 5.78 5.78
N THR A 258 -9.33 6.34 5.89
CA THR A 258 -10.32 6.36 4.80
C THR A 258 -10.50 7.79 4.30
N PRO A 259 -9.98 8.13 3.11
CA PRO A 259 -10.25 9.43 2.51
C PRO A 259 -11.75 9.64 2.26
N ASN A 260 -12.23 10.86 2.43
CA ASN A 260 -13.64 11.26 2.22
C ASN A 260 -13.74 12.54 1.38
N GLU A 261 -14.93 13.11 1.21
CA GLU A 261 -15.14 14.31 0.39
C GLU A 261 -14.27 15.52 0.80
N SER A 262 -13.82 15.60 2.06
CA SER A 262 -12.92 16.66 2.55
C SER A 262 -11.50 16.55 1.98
N ASN A 263 -11.12 15.40 1.42
CA ASN A 263 -9.87 15.24 0.66
C ASN A 263 -10.07 15.77 -0.77
N THR A 264 -9.84 17.07 -0.94
CA THR A 264 -10.17 17.78 -2.17
C THR A 264 -9.12 17.70 -3.26
N HIS A 265 -7.84 17.56 -2.88
CA HIS A 265 -6.76 17.37 -3.83
C HIS A 265 -6.65 15.89 -4.22
N ARG A 266 -6.94 15.62 -5.51
CA ARG A 266 -7.04 14.27 -6.06
C ARG A 266 -6.19 14.14 -7.32
N ILE A 267 -5.42 13.07 -7.39
CA ILE A 267 -4.54 12.75 -8.52
C ILE A 267 -5.03 11.44 -9.15
N ASP A 268 -5.07 11.42 -10.47
CA ASP A 268 -5.36 10.20 -11.23
C ASP A 268 -4.13 9.30 -11.19
N PRO A 269 -4.22 8.08 -10.65
CA PRO A 269 -3.08 7.15 -10.58
C PRO A 269 -2.59 6.71 -11.96
N GLU A 270 -3.40 6.88 -13.01
CA GLU A 270 -3.03 6.62 -14.41
C GLU A 270 -2.09 7.69 -14.99
N GLU A 271 -1.96 8.86 -14.35
CA GLU A 271 -0.99 9.86 -14.79
C GLU A 271 0.45 9.43 -14.39
N PRO A 272 1.45 9.53 -15.29
CA PRO A 272 2.81 9.10 -15.00
C PRO A 272 3.39 9.79 -13.75
N ILE A 273 4.10 9.02 -12.92
CA ILE A 273 4.75 9.54 -11.70
C ILE A 273 5.77 10.64 -11.99
N SER A 274 6.38 10.64 -13.19
CA SER A 274 7.30 11.68 -13.64
C SER A 274 6.59 13.03 -13.86
N TRP A 275 5.28 13.02 -14.09
CA TRP A 275 4.47 14.21 -14.33
C TRP A 275 3.87 14.73 -13.03
N THR A 276 3.21 13.84 -12.28
CA THR A 276 2.58 14.15 -11.00
C THR A 276 3.63 14.51 -9.94
N GLY A 277 4.79 13.85 -9.97
CA GLY A 277 5.84 14.00 -8.97
C GLY A 277 5.49 13.37 -7.62
N VAL A 278 4.40 12.62 -7.53
CA VAL A 278 3.89 12.04 -6.29
C VAL A 278 4.26 10.56 -6.23
N TYR A 279 5.27 10.24 -5.42
CA TYR A 279 5.75 8.89 -5.22
C TYR A 279 6.53 8.74 -3.91
N ARG A 280 6.57 7.53 -3.34
CA ARG A 280 7.54 7.22 -2.28
C ARG A 280 8.86 6.80 -2.90
N ASP A 281 8.83 5.78 -3.75
CA ASP A 281 9.97 5.21 -4.46
C ASP A 281 9.80 5.42 -5.97
N ILE A 282 10.84 5.85 -6.69
CA ILE A 282 10.70 6.23 -8.11
C ILE A 282 10.32 5.06 -9.03
N TRP A 283 10.50 3.82 -8.56
CA TRP A 283 10.21 2.60 -9.30
C TRP A 283 8.86 1.97 -8.93
N GLU A 284 8.08 2.57 -8.03
CA GLU A 284 6.90 1.91 -7.42
C GLU A 284 5.72 1.66 -8.37
N ARG A 285 5.52 2.49 -9.40
CA ARG A 285 4.41 2.38 -10.37
C ARG A 285 4.87 2.66 -11.80
N GLU A 286 4.61 1.74 -12.71
CA GLU A 286 4.60 2.01 -14.16
C GLU A 286 3.27 2.65 -14.60
N PRO A 287 3.20 3.19 -15.85
CA PRO A 287 1.92 3.47 -16.49
C PRO A 287 0.98 2.26 -16.40
N HIS A 288 -0.26 2.51 -15.99
CA HIS A 288 -1.24 1.45 -15.81
C HIS A 288 -1.57 0.82 -17.18
N PRO A 289 -1.51 -0.52 -17.32
CA PRO A 289 -1.85 -1.19 -18.58
C PRO A 289 -3.28 -0.91 -19.01
N ASP A 290 -3.50 -0.63 -20.30
CA ASP A 290 -4.85 -0.38 -20.85
C ASP A 290 -5.78 -1.57 -20.59
N GLU A 291 -5.23 -2.78 -20.55
CA GLU A 291 -5.96 -4.03 -20.30
C GLU A 291 -6.56 -4.11 -18.89
N LEU A 292 -6.03 -3.36 -17.91
CA LEU A 292 -6.55 -3.33 -16.54
C LEU A 292 -7.63 -2.24 -16.33
N GLY A 293 -7.97 -1.52 -17.41
CA GLY A 293 -8.95 -0.44 -17.43
C GLY A 293 -8.42 0.87 -16.88
N ASP A 294 -9.13 1.97 -17.15
CA ASP A 294 -8.75 3.31 -16.70
C ASP A 294 -9.90 3.92 -15.89
N GLY A 295 -9.68 4.28 -14.63
CA GLY A 295 -10.74 4.80 -13.76
C GLY A 295 -11.36 6.11 -14.27
N ARG A 296 -10.69 6.81 -15.18
CA ARG A 296 -11.16 8.05 -15.81
C ARG A 296 -12.12 7.80 -16.98
N CYS A 297 -12.22 6.56 -17.48
CA CYS A 297 -13.08 6.21 -18.62
C CYS A 297 -14.52 5.84 -18.22
N ARG A 298 -14.90 6.01 -16.95
CA ARG A 298 -16.27 5.76 -16.47
C ARG A 298 -17.28 6.48 -17.36
N ASP A 299 -18.39 5.81 -17.67
CA ASP A 299 -19.38 6.31 -18.64
C ASP A 299 -20.40 7.27 -18.00
N VAL A 300 -20.77 7.01 -16.75
CA VAL A 300 -21.77 7.77 -15.98
C VAL A 300 -21.13 8.40 -14.75
N TRP A 301 -21.46 9.67 -14.50
CA TRP A 301 -21.23 10.33 -13.22
C TRP A 301 -22.53 10.32 -12.43
N CYS A 302 -22.55 9.67 -11.27
CA CYS A 302 -23.66 9.73 -10.33
C CYS A 302 -23.22 10.39 -9.03
N LYS A 303 -24.19 10.71 -8.14
CA LYS A 303 -23.88 11.30 -6.83
C LYS A 303 -22.95 10.41 -5.98
N GLY A 304 -23.03 9.09 -6.15
CA GLY A 304 -22.12 8.14 -5.51
C GLY A 304 -20.66 8.27 -5.97
N ASP A 305 -20.40 8.89 -7.13
CA ASP A 305 -19.06 9.15 -7.65
C ASP A 305 -18.41 10.40 -7.07
N GLU A 306 -19.05 11.13 -6.14
CA GLU A 306 -18.40 12.23 -5.40
C GLU A 306 -17.14 11.76 -4.65
N VAL A 307 -17.08 10.45 -4.34
CA VAL A 307 -15.90 9.78 -3.81
C VAL A 307 -14.77 9.61 -4.86
N ASN A 308 -15.03 9.77 -6.15
CA ASN A 308 -13.98 9.76 -7.18
C ASN A 308 -13.78 11.17 -7.76
N PHE A 309 -14.88 11.85 -8.08
CA PHE A 309 -14.91 13.17 -8.69
C PHE A 309 -15.84 14.10 -7.91
N LEU A 310 -15.25 15.11 -7.23
CA LEU A 310 -16.00 16.07 -6.40
C LEU A 310 -17.16 16.75 -7.13
N THR A 311 -16.96 17.02 -8.42
CA THR A 311 -17.92 17.72 -9.27
C THR A 311 -18.00 17.04 -10.62
N PHE A 312 -19.10 17.27 -11.33
CA PHE A 312 -19.24 16.84 -12.72
C PHE A 312 -18.13 17.42 -13.61
N GLU A 313 -17.68 18.65 -13.35
CA GLU A 313 -16.56 19.26 -14.06
C GLU A 313 -15.25 18.49 -13.84
N ALA A 314 -14.92 18.14 -12.60
CA ALA A 314 -13.74 17.34 -12.28
C ALA A 314 -13.78 15.94 -12.94
N TYR A 315 -14.98 15.36 -13.06
CA TYR A 315 -15.20 14.13 -13.83
C TYR A 315 -14.93 14.33 -15.33
N GLN A 316 -15.47 15.40 -15.93
CA GLN A 316 -15.26 15.72 -17.34
C GLN A 316 -13.79 16.01 -17.66
N GLU A 317 -13.07 16.68 -16.76
CA GLU A 317 -11.63 16.89 -16.89
C GLU A 317 -10.85 15.58 -16.86
N ALA A 318 -11.15 14.68 -15.92
CA ALA A 318 -10.53 13.35 -15.86
C ALA A 318 -10.79 12.55 -17.14
N ARG A 319 -12.04 12.56 -17.62
CA ARG A 319 -12.43 11.92 -18.87
C ARG A 319 -11.72 12.55 -20.09
N GLY A 320 -11.50 13.87 -20.07
CA GLY A 320 -10.70 14.56 -21.08
C GLY A 320 -9.23 14.10 -21.08
N ARG A 321 -8.64 13.90 -19.90
CA ARG A 321 -7.28 13.33 -19.76
C ARG A 321 -7.19 11.91 -20.31
N TYR A 322 -8.23 11.09 -20.09
CA TYR A 322 -8.33 9.76 -20.69
C TYR A 322 -8.35 9.79 -22.23
N PHE A 323 -9.18 10.64 -22.84
CA PHE A 323 -9.31 10.70 -24.29
C PHE A 323 -8.08 11.30 -24.97
N SER A 324 -7.36 12.20 -24.30
CA SER A 324 -6.13 12.81 -24.82
C SER A 324 -4.86 12.05 -24.44
N ARG A 325 -4.97 10.85 -23.82
CA ARG A 325 -3.79 10.15 -23.27
C ARG A 325 -2.73 9.88 -24.34
N TYR A 326 -3.10 9.36 -25.50
CA TYR A 326 -2.13 9.04 -26.55
C TYR A 326 -1.53 10.29 -27.21
N ASP A 327 -2.22 11.43 -27.17
CA ASP A 327 -1.67 12.71 -27.63
C ASP A 327 -0.73 13.33 -26.58
N ARG A 328 -0.94 13.01 -25.30
CA ARG A 328 -0.14 13.48 -24.17
C ARG A 328 1.11 12.62 -23.95
N TYR A 329 1.05 11.34 -24.27
CA TYR A 329 2.12 10.35 -24.05
C TYR A 329 2.60 9.76 -25.40
N PRO A 330 3.33 10.53 -26.24
CA PRO A 330 3.83 10.06 -27.53
C PRO A 330 4.90 8.97 -27.43
#